data_AF-A0A7X5X9F3-F1
#
_entry.id   AF-A0A7X5X9F3-F1
#
_cell.length_a   1.000
_cell.length_b   1.000
_cell.length_c   1.000
_cell.angle_alpha   90.00
_cell.angle_beta   90.00
_cell.angle_gamma   90.00
#
_symmetry.space_group_name_H-M   'P 1'
#
loop_
_entity.id
_entity.type
_entity.pdbx_description
1 polymer ?
#
loop_
_entity_poly.entity_id
_entity_poly.type
_entity_poly.pdbx_seq_one_letter_code
_entity_poly.pdbx_strand_id
1 'polypeptide(L)'
;MRVARPWAAAGTIAGGVTLALLAPSPAAPAGVPAHKPLPLERLFDNRAVSDDTRPGDADFDGAGASLSAQDLGAAGWTPGRDIALDAARLTWPRSAGARPDNVIADGQAVRLRGRGEALTFLVASSSPNGPGAGASGVGAVRYRDGSSRPYTLSAPDWRAGPAATKAVGLPHLNTAAGQRQETARLYAVTVPLERGREVASVVLPRDPGPAADLHVFAAALRRPAYGWTGSWAASTAGYTKVGPWTDQTLRLVVHTSAGGPGTRIRLENTFAASPVRIGRATVALQASGASAQSAPVPLTFGGRPGTVIPAGAQAFSDPVDFPVPADANLLVSIHLPDPVEAVPVHSQATQRSYLSAAGSGDRTGDAGAESFTGTLTTWPFLTGIDVRGGPGSVVALGDSITDGTKSTNDANRRWPDVLSRRLLGQSEVPAYGVLNAGISANRVVADRYPGEGVSTDTGGVSTRHRLERDVLAQTGARTVVVFQGINDLRWGSSAEELIAGLRSVAARMRERGLRVVGATIAPCEGESLCTADAEVRRSAVNAFIRDSGGVFDAVLDFDAVVRDPEHPARILPAYDSGDHLHPGDAGLRALADSIDLRKLVG
;
A
#
# COMPACT_ATOMS: atom_id res chain seq x y z
N MET A 1 35.35 -84.72 -31.94
CA MET A 1 34.01 -85.00 -32.50
C MET A 1 33.43 -83.66 -32.95
N ARG A 2 33.25 -83.47 -34.28
CA ARG A 2 32.44 -82.47 -35.06
C ARG A 2 32.53 -80.96 -34.66
N VAL A 3 33.15 -80.06 -35.46
CA VAL A 3 32.72 -79.41 -36.74
C VAL A 3 31.53 -78.45 -36.48
N ALA A 4 31.39 -77.18 -36.92
CA ALA A 4 32.16 -76.24 -37.77
C ALA A 4 31.61 -74.79 -37.63
N ARG A 5 32.45 -73.86 -38.13
CA ARG A 5 32.32 -72.50 -38.73
C ARG A 5 30.96 -71.75 -38.92
N PRO A 6 31.05 -70.39 -39.11
CA PRO A 6 29.95 -69.43 -38.96
C PRO A 6 29.31 -68.99 -40.29
N TRP A 7 28.06 -68.49 -40.26
CA TRP A 7 27.40 -67.84 -41.39
C TRP A 7 26.73 -66.52 -40.97
N ALA A 8 26.90 -65.55 -41.86
CA ALA A 8 26.29 -64.23 -41.85
C ALA A 8 24.77 -64.29 -42.15
N ALA A 9 24.03 -63.28 -41.69
CA ALA A 9 22.71 -62.97 -42.24
C ALA A 9 22.54 -61.44 -42.32
N ALA A 10 22.15 -61.01 -43.51
CA ALA A 10 21.84 -59.64 -43.90
C ALA A 10 20.52 -59.17 -43.27
N GLY A 11 20.47 -57.88 -42.91
CA GLY A 11 19.26 -57.19 -42.47
C GLY A 11 19.00 -55.96 -43.34
N THR A 12 18.01 -56.07 -44.21
CA THR A 12 17.45 -55.05 -45.10
C THR A 12 16.93 -53.81 -44.36
N ILE A 13 17.21 -52.63 -44.92
CA ILE A 13 16.61 -51.34 -44.54
C ILE A 13 15.19 -51.29 -45.13
N ALA A 14 14.18 -51.23 -44.26
CA ALA A 14 12.82 -50.89 -44.64
C ALA A 14 12.45 -49.55 -43.99
N GLY A 15 12.35 -48.50 -44.81
CA GLY A 15 11.79 -47.21 -44.41
C GLY A 15 10.28 -47.32 -44.27
N GLY A 16 9.79 -47.28 -43.03
CA GLY A 16 8.37 -47.17 -42.71
C GLY A 16 8.01 -45.73 -42.40
N VAL A 17 7.21 -45.11 -43.29
CA VAL A 17 6.50 -43.85 -43.02
C VAL A 17 5.34 -44.16 -42.08
N THR A 18 5.41 -43.71 -40.84
CA THR A 18 4.28 -43.76 -39.89
C THR A 18 3.35 -42.58 -40.16
N LEU A 19 2.18 -42.86 -40.75
CA LEU A 19 1.04 -41.95 -40.69
C LEU A 19 0.57 -41.86 -39.22
N ALA A 20 0.77 -40.71 -38.58
CA ALA A 20 0.16 -40.42 -37.29
C ALA A 20 -1.33 -40.14 -37.49
N LEU A 21 -2.18 -41.08 -37.07
CA LEU A 21 -3.62 -40.85 -36.92
C LEU A 21 -3.82 -39.81 -35.82
N LEU A 22 -4.32 -38.63 -36.19
CA LEU A 22 -4.78 -37.60 -35.27
C LEU A 22 -5.95 -38.16 -34.44
N ALA A 23 -5.69 -38.40 -33.15
CA ALA A 23 -6.75 -38.65 -32.19
C ALA A 23 -7.61 -37.38 -32.05
N PRO A 24 -8.95 -37.47 -32.02
CA PRO A 24 -9.79 -36.30 -31.78
C PRO A 24 -9.48 -35.74 -30.39
N SER A 25 -9.23 -34.44 -30.32
CA SER A 25 -9.09 -33.71 -29.06
C SER A 25 -10.25 -34.04 -28.12
N PRO A 26 -10.01 -34.29 -26.82
CA PRO A 26 -11.10 -34.44 -25.87
C PRO A 26 -11.96 -33.17 -25.91
N ALA A 27 -13.26 -33.34 -26.15
CA ALA A 27 -14.22 -32.27 -26.15
C ALA A 27 -14.10 -31.48 -24.83
N ALA A 28 -14.09 -30.15 -24.93
CA ALA A 28 -14.21 -29.28 -23.78
C ALA A 28 -15.41 -29.73 -22.92
N PRO A 29 -15.28 -29.80 -21.58
CA PRO A 29 -16.40 -30.16 -20.73
C PRO A 29 -17.58 -29.24 -21.05
N ALA A 30 -18.74 -29.84 -21.31
CA ALA A 30 -19.98 -29.14 -21.63
C ALA A 30 -20.21 -28.02 -20.61
N GLY A 31 -20.29 -26.79 -21.12
CA GLY A 31 -20.41 -25.60 -20.29
C GLY A 31 -21.65 -25.68 -19.40
N VAL A 32 -21.45 -25.54 -18.09
CA VAL A 32 -22.49 -25.12 -17.15
C VAL A 32 -23.21 -23.91 -17.80
N PRO A 33 -24.56 -23.89 -17.89
CA PRO A 33 -25.25 -22.75 -18.47
C PRO A 33 -24.76 -21.49 -17.76
N ALA A 34 -24.09 -20.62 -18.52
CA ALA A 34 -23.49 -19.41 -17.97
C ALA A 34 -24.63 -18.51 -17.51
N HIS A 35 -25.01 -18.62 -16.22
CA HIS A 35 -25.95 -17.69 -15.62
C HIS A 35 -25.45 -16.27 -15.91
N LYS A 36 -26.34 -15.45 -16.46
CA LYS A 36 -26.05 -14.05 -16.80
C LYS A 36 -25.43 -13.37 -15.57
N PRO A 37 -24.29 -12.67 -15.70
CA PRO A 37 -23.65 -12.03 -14.55
C PRO A 37 -24.62 -11.12 -13.80
N LEU A 38 -24.69 -11.28 -12.48
CA LEU A 38 -25.60 -10.54 -11.59
C LEU A 38 -24.81 -9.53 -10.75
N PRO A 39 -25.42 -8.42 -10.31
CA PRO A 39 -24.82 -7.61 -9.24
C PRO A 39 -24.44 -8.47 -8.04
N LEU A 40 -23.32 -8.16 -7.40
CA LEU A 40 -22.78 -8.94 -6.28
C LEU A 40 -23.83 -9.15 -5.18
N GLU A 41 -24.61 -8.11 -4.87
CA GLU A 41 -25.63 -8.14 -3.82
C GLU A 41 -26.81 -9.07 -4.12
N ARG A 42 -26.98 -9.51 -5.37
CA ARG A 42 -27.98 -10.54 -5.74
C ARG A 42 -27.42 -11.96 -5.65
N LEU A 43 -26.13 -12.09 -5.41
CA LEU A 43 -25.43 -13.36 -5.25
C LEU A 43 -25.15 -13.67 -3.77
N PHE A 44 -25.45 -12.76 -2.84
CA PHE A 44 -25.27 -13.01 -1.42
C PHE A 44 -26.08 -14.22 -0.96
N ASP A 45 -25.36 -15.19 -0.39
CA ASP A 45 -25.86 -16.50 0.03
C ASP A 45 -25.52 -16.82 1.49
N ASN A 46 -24.68 -16.00 2.12
CA ASN A 46 -24.28 -16.16 3.51
C ASN A 46 -24.61 -14.91 4.36
N ARG A 47 -24.77 -15.10 5.67
CA ARG A 47 -24.96 -14.03 6.65
C ARG A 47 -23.74 -13.95 7.55
N ALA A 48 -22.91 -12.94 7.36
CA ALA A 48 -21.71 -12.73 8.16
C ALA A 48 -21.95 -11.85 9.38
N VAL A 49 -23.02 -11.04 9.41
CA VAL A 49 -23.24 -10.01 10.44
C VAL A 49 -24.49 -10.29 11.25
N SER A 50 -24.38 -10.31 12.58
CA SER A 50 -25.52 -10.36 13.50
C SER A 50 -25.61 -9.10 14.37
N ASP A 51 -26.81 -8.85 14.87
CA ASP A 51 -27.02 -7.91 15.97
C ASP A 51 -26.54 -8.55 17.29
N ASP A 52 -25.85 -7.79 18.15
CA ASP A 52 -25.40 -8.26 19.47
C ASP A 52 -26.54 -8.80 20.35
N THR A 53 -27.76 -8.30 20.14
CA THR A 53 -28.96 -8.75 20.88
C THR A 53 -29.57 -10.02 20.30
N ARG A 54 -29.17 -10.41 19.08
CA ARG A 54 -29.64 -11.60 18.36
C ARG A 54 -28.45 -12.29 17.65
N PRO A 55 -27.44 -12.77 18.40
CA PRO A 55 -26.21 -13.27 17.80
C PRO A 55 -26.39 -14.56 16.99
N GLY A 56 -27.49 -15.29 17.19
CA GLY A 56 -27.85 -16.49 16.41
C GLY A 56 -28.47 -16.22 15.04
N ASP A 57 -28.70 -14.96 14.65
CA ASP A 57 -29.32 -14.61 13.36
C ASP A 57 -28.36 -14.71 12.15
N ALA A 58 -27.07 -14.96 12.41
CA ALA A 58 -26.01 -15.09 11.42
C ALA A 58 -24.97 -16.13 11.85
N ASP A 59 -24.30 -16.72 10.86
CA ASP A 59 -23.22 -17.67 11.03
C ASP A 59 -22.23 -17.43 9.88
N PHE A 60 -21.12 -16.76 10.19
CA PHE A 60 -20.16 -16.35 9.19
C PHE A 60 -19.25 -17.50 8.75
N ASP A 61 -18.80 -18.32 9.71
CA ASP A 61 -17.80 -19.37 9.51
C ASP A 61 -18.38 -20.79 9.48
N GLY A 62 -19.71 -20.92 9.58
CA GLY A 62 -20.39 -22.21 9.67
C GLY A 62 -20.21 -22.90 11.03
N ALA A 63 -19.55 -22.25 11.99
CA ALA A 63 -19.30 -22.73 13.33
C ALA A 63 -20.07 -21.93 14.41
N GLY A 64 -21.00 -21.07 13.98
CA GLY A 64 -21.88 -20.29 14.85
C GLY A 64 -21.28 -18.96 15.32
N ALA A 65 -20.24 -18.46 14.66
CA ALA A 65 -19.65 -17.15 14.96
C ALA A 65 -19.93 -16.14 13.84
N SER A 66 -20.11 -14.86 14.19
CA SER A 66 -20.40 -13.79 13.22
C SER A 66 -19.77 -12.45 13.63
N LEU A 67 -19.75 -11.49 12.70
CA LEU A 67 -19.34 -10.11 12.92
C LEU A 67 -20.43 -9.35 13.70
N SER A 68 -20.03 -8.51 14.64
CA SER A 68 -20.97 -7.61 15.36
C SER A 68 -21.36 -6.40 14.52
N ALA A 69 -22.68 -6.20 14.34
CA ALA A 69 -23.23 -5.01 13.69
C ALA A 69 -22.92 -3.72 14.46
N GLN A 70 -22.88 -3.80 15.80
CA GLN A 70 -22.58 -2.68 16.68
C GLN A 70 -21.10 -2.29 16.60
N ASP A 71 -20.18 -3.27 16.59
CA ASP A 71 -18.75 -3.01 16.41
C ASP A 71 -18.47 -2.38 15.04
N LEU A 72 -19.11 -2.88 13.97
CA LEU A 72 -19.05 -2.27 12.63
C LEU A 72 -19.58 -0.82 12.66
N GLY A 73 -20.72 -0.59 13.31
CA GLY A 73 -21.27 0.74 13.50
C GLY A 73 -20.32 1.69 14.22
N ALA A 74 -19.69 1.22 15.30
CA ALA A 74 -18.70 1.95 16.09
C ALA A 74 -17.43 2.26 15.28
N ALA A 75 -17.01 1.35 14.39
CA ALA A 75 -15.93 1.55 13.43
C ALA A 75 -16.31 2.49 12.27
N GLY A 76 -17.59 2.89 12.15
CA GLY A 76 -18.13 3.73 11.09
C GLY A 76 -18.50 2.98 9.82
N TRP A 77 -18.54 1.65 9.83
CA TRP A 77 -18.89 0.77 8.73
C TRP A 77 -20.39 0.43 8.76
N THR A 78 -21.23 1.40 8.37
CA THR A 78 -22.69 1.25 8.40
C THR A 78 -23.27 0.71 7.07
N PRO A 79 -24.40 -0.01 7.08
CA PRO A 79 -24.98 -0.60 5.87
C PRO A 79 -25.16 0.41 4.73
N GLY A 80 -24.64 0.08 3.54
CA GLY A 80 -24.71 0.93 2.35
C GLY A 80 -23.73 2.10 2.30
N ARG A 81 -22.88 2.29 3.31
CA ARG A 81 -21.86 3.32 3.32
C ARG A 81 -20.77 2.99 2.31
N ASP A 82 -20.31 4.02 1.61
CA ASP A 82 -19.09 3.93 0.79
C ASP A 82 -17.85 4.08 1.67
N ILE A 83 -16.93 3.15 1.52
CA ILE A 83 -15.66 3.05 2.23
C ILE A 83 -14.55 3.15 1.21
N ALA A 84 -13.70 4.17 1.34
CA ALA A 84 -12.53 4.29 0.49
C ALA A 84 -11.36 3.57 1.14
N LEU A 85 -10.78 2.61 0.41
CA LEU A 85 -9.64 1.77 0.82
C LEU A 85 -8.70 1.67 -0.38
N ASP A 86 -7.43 2.04 -0.22
CA ASP A 86 -6.39 1.91 -1.26
C ASP A 86 -6.79 2.44 -2.65
N ALA A 87 -7.45 3.59 -2.64
CA ALA A 87 -8.04 4.33 -3.78
C ALA A 87 -9.21 3.64 -4.50
N ALA A 88 -9.66 2.48 -4.01
CA ALA A 88 -10.95 1.90 -4.37
C ALA A 88 -12.07 2.47 -3.48
N ARG A 89 -13.29 2.52 -4.02
CA ARG A 89 -14.50 2.90 -3.29
C ARG A 89 -15.43 1.70 -3.25
N LEU A 90 -15.45 1.02 -2.11
CA LEU A 90 -16.25 -0.17 -1.85
C LEU A 90 -17.51 0.23 -1.09
N THR A 91 -18.65 -0.38 -1.38
CA THR A 91 -19.89 -0.13 -0.63
C THR A 91 -20.11 -1.27 0.35
N TRP A 92 -20.17 -0.97 1.65
CA TRP A 92 -20.52 -1.97 2.65
C TRP A 92 -21.95 -2.51 2.39
N PRO A 93 -22.20 -3.83 2.49
CA PRO A 93 -23.49 -4.42 2.14
C PRO A 93 -24.67 -3.72 2.82
N ARG A 94 -25.67 -3.34 2.01
CA ARG A 94 -26.92 -2.73 2.52
C ARG A 94 -27.77 -3.71 3.34
N SER A 95 -27.55 -5.00 3.14
CA SER A 95 -28.25 -6.09 3.83
C SER A 95 -27.60 -6.51 5.14
N ALA A 96 -26.40 -6.00 5.47
CA ALA A 96 -25.64 -6.39 6.66
C ALA A 96 -26.50 -6.29 7.92
N GLY A 97 -26.58 -7.40 8.66
CA GLY A 97 -27.37 -7.53 9.89
C GLY A 97 -28.88 -7.78 9.69
N ALA A 98 -29.36 -7.92 8.44
CA ALA A 98 -30.78 -8.14 8.15
C ALA A 98 -31.05 -9.29 7.18
N ARG A 99 -30.18 -9.50 6.19
CA ARG A 99 -30.28 -10.48 5.11
C ARG A 99 -28.87 -10.94 4.73
N PRO A 100 -28.70 -11.96 3.87
CA PRO A 100 -27.37 -12.32 3.37
C PRO A 100 -26.58 -11.09 2.90
N ASP A 101 -25.31 -11.01 3.27
CA ASP A 101 -24.45 -9.82 3.15
C ASP A 101 -23.07 -10.12 2.57
N ASN A 102 -22.77 -11.39 2.30
CA ASN A 102 -21.59 -11.82 1.59
C ASN A 102 -21.89 -13.01 0.66
N VAL A 103 -20.99 -13.22 -0.29
CA VAL A 103 -20.97 -14.42 -1.14
C VAL A 103 -19.87 -15.35 -0.64
N ILE A 104 -20.16 -16.64 -0.45
CA ILE A 104 -19.13 -17.68 -0.38
C ILE A 104 -18.71 -17.99 -1.82
N ALA A 105 -17.47 -17.68 -2.18
CA ALA A 105 -17.01 -17.77 -3.57
C ALA A 105 -16.98 -19.23 -4.06
N ASP A 106 -17.82 -19.54 -5.05
CA ASP A 106 -17.85 -20.81 -5.78
C ASP A 106 -18.15 -20.60 -7.28
N GLY A 107 -17.34 -19.76 -7.93
CA GLY A 107 -17.43 -19.57 -9.38
C GLY A 107 -18.57 -18.66 -9.86
N GLN A 108 -19.25 -17.94 -8.97
CA GLN A 108 -20.33 -17.02 -9.34
C GLN A 108 -19.84 -15.93 -10.31
N ALA A 109 -20.71 -15.57 -11.26
CA ALA A 109 -20.44 -14.50 -12.22
C ALA A 109 -21.00 -13.15 -11.74
N VAL A 110 -20.11 -12.26 -11.31
CA VAL A 110 -20.41 -10.92 -10.81
C VAL A 110 -20.41 -9.90 -11.96
N ARG A 111 -21.47 -9.12 -12.06
CA ARG A 111 -21.59 -7.98 -12.96
C ARG A 111 -20.84 -6.78 -12.40
N LEU A 112 -19.67 -6.51 -12.95
CA LEU A 112 -18.87 -5.32 -12.69
C LEU A 112 -18.40 -4.76 -14.03
N ARG A 113 -18.64 -3.47 -14.30
CA ARG A 113 -18.39 -2.85 -15.60
C ARG A 113 -17.56 -1.59 -15.48
N GLY A 114 -16.68 -1.38 -16.44
CA GLY A 114 -15.90 -0.15 -16.57
C GLY A 114 -14.41 -0.41 -16.79
N ARG A 115 -13.64 0.66 -16.78
CA ARG A 115 -12.18 0.64 -16.90
C ARG A 115 -11.56 0.92 -15.54
N GLY A 116 -10.52 0.18 -15.21
CA GLY A 116 -9.79 0.31 -13.96
C GLY A 116 -8.34 -0.08 -14.14
N GLU A 117 -7.49 0.34 -13.22
CA GLU A 117 -6.09 -0.10 -13.14
C GLU A 117 -5.93 -1.35 -12.28
N ALA A 118 -6.91 -1.62 -11.41
CA ALA A 118 -6.97 -2.80 -10.57
C ALA A 118 -8.41 -3.08 -10.13
N LEU A 119 -8.65 -4.29 -9.64
CA LEU A 119 -9.93 -4.72 -9.05
C LEU A 119 -9.71 -5.02 -7.58
N THR A 120 -10.42 -4.30 -6.70
CA THR A 120 -10.33 -4.47 -5.26
C THR A 120 -11.56 -5.22 -4.77
N PHE A 121 -11.33 -6.23 -3.93
CA PHE A 121 -12.36 -6.96 -3.20
C PHE A 121 -12.25 -6.67 -1.71
N LEU A 122 -13.39 -6.54 -1.05
CA LEU A 122 -13.49 -6.62 0.40
C LEU A 122 -13.80 -8.08 0.77
N VAL A 123 -12.87 -8.72 1.47
CA VAL A 123 -12.86 -10.17 1.69
C VAL A 123 -12.43 -10.52 3.11
N ALA A 124 -12.76 -11.74 3.50
CA ALA A 124 -12.03 -12.50 4.49
C ALA A 124 -12.21 -13.98 4.18
N SER A 125 -11.33 -14.84 4.68
CA SER A 125 -11.62 -16.27 4.73
C SER A 125 -12.12 -16.68 6.09
N SER A 126 -12.84 -17.79 6.13
CA SER A 126 -13.23 -18.45 7.37
C SER A 126 -12.76 -19.91 7.36
N SER A 127 -12.81 -20.56 8.52
CA SER A 127 -12.44 -21.96 8.67
C SER A 127 -13.31 -22.53 9.80
N PRO A 128 -14.16 -23.55 9.53
CA PRO A 128 -15.17 -24.01 10.49
C PRO A 128 -14.56 -24.68 11.73
N ASN A 129 -13.32 -25.14 11.66
CA ASN A 129 -12.63 -25.82 12.76
C ASN A 129 -11.68 -24.90 13.56
N GLY A 130 -11.90 -23.58 13.51
CA GLY A 130 -11.06 -22.58 14.19
C GLY A 130 -10.22 -21.74 13.23
N PRO A 131 -9.36 -20.83 13.74
CA PRO A 131 -8.64 -19.89 12.89
C PRO A 131 -7.73 -20.60 11.88
N GLY A 132 -7.91 -20.27 10.60
CA GLY A 132 -7.17 -20.87 9.49
C GLY A 132 -5.98 -20.05 9.00
N ALA A 133 -5.29 -20.56 7.97
CA ALA A 133 -4.16 -19.88 7.33
C ALA A 133 -4.57 -18.88 6.23
N GLY A 134 -5.87 -18.74 5.96
CA GLY A 134 -6.39 -18.02 4.79
C GLY A 134 -6.97 -18.95 3.73
N ALA A 135 -7.69 -18.38 2.76
CA ALA A 135 -8.19 -19.06 1.57
C ALA A 135 -7.64 -18.41 0.30
N SER A 136 -7.35 -19.20 -0.74
CA SER A 136 -6.91 -18.70 -2.03
C SER A 136 -7.55 -19.47 -3.16
N GLY A 137 -7.90 -18.78 -4.24
CA GLY A 137 -8.43 -19.44 -5.43
C GLY A 137 -8.29 -18.60 -6.69
N VAL A 138 -8.51 -19.24 -7.84
CA VAL A 138 -8.37 -18.63 -9.17
C VAL A 138 -9.74 -18.24 -9.70
N GLY A 139 -9.95 -16.94 -9.89
CA GLY A 139 -11.10 -16.37 -10.59
C GLY A 139 -10.73 -15.95 -12.02
N ALA A 140 -11.66 -15.29 -12.71
CA ALA A 140 -11.39 -14.72 -14.04
C ALA A 140 -12.06 -13.37 -14.26
N VAL A 141 -11.32 -12.40 -14.79
CA VAL A 141 -11.87 -11.15 -15.33
C VAL A 141 -12.26 -11.40 -16.78
N ARG A 142 -13.49 -11.01 -17.16
CA ARG A 142 -13.95 -11.03 -18.56
C ARG A 142 -14.04 -9.60 -19.07
N TYR A 143 -13.49 -9.34 -20.24
CA TYR A 143 -13.48 -8.03 -20.87
C TYR A 143 -14.52 -7.92 -21.98
N ARG A 144 -14.87 -6.68 -22.34
CA ARG A 144 -15.87 -6.37 -23.37
C ARG A 144 -15.47 -6.82 -24.78
N ASP A 145 -14.18 -6.96 -25.04
CA ASP A 145 -13.62 -7.45 -26.30
C ASP A 145 -13.72 -8.98 -26.44
N GLY A 146 -14.32 -9.67 -25.46
CA GLY A 146 -14.46 -11.13 -25.43
C GLY A 146 -13.27 -11.86 -24.81
N SER A 147 -12.17 -11.17 -24.53
CA SER A 147 -11.01 -11.76 -23.85
C SER A 147 -11.29 -12.00 -22.36
N SER A 148 -10.51 -12.91 -21.76
CA SER A 148 -10.57 -13.17 -20.32
C SER A 148 -9.16 -13.41 -19.77
N ARG A 149 -8.95 -13.01 -18.51
CA ARG A 149 -7.70 -13.26 -17.78
C ARG A 149 -7.98 -13.89 -16.43
N PRO A 150 -7.24 -14.95 -16.06
CA PRO A 150 -7.29 -15.47 -14.71
C PRO A 150 -6.68 -14.47 -13.74
N TYR A 151 -7.11 -14.52 -12.49
CA TYR A 151 -6.46 -13.83 -11.36
C TYR A 151 -6.51 -14.74 -10.13
N THR A 152 -5.53 -14.58 -9.24
CA THR A 152 -5.56 -15.23 -7.92
C THR A 152 -6.08 -14.24 -6.90
N LEU A 153 -7.07 -14.66 -6.10
CA LEU A 153 -7.55 -13.92 -4.94
C LEU A 153 -7.23 -14.71 -3.69
N SER A 154 -6.46 -14.09 -2.81
CA SER A 154 -6.03 -14.65 -1.53
C SER A 154 -6.59 -13.78 -0.40
N ALA A 155 -7.45 -14.36 0.42
CA ALA A 155 -8.05 -13.70 1.57
C ALA A 155 -7.45 -14.28 2.86
N PRO A 156 -6.90 -13.44 3.75
CA PRO A 156 -6.50 -13.91 5.07
C PRO A 156 -7.72 -14.32 5.92
N ASP A 157 -7.46 -15.18 6.90
CA ASP A 157 -8.46 -15.62 7.87
C ASP A 157 -8.96 -14.43 8.72
N TRP A 158 -10.26 -14.37 8.93
CA TRP A 158 -10.87 -13.27 9.65
C TRP A 158 -10.48 -13.20 11.14
N ARG A 159 -9.98 -14.30 11.74
CA ARG A 159 -9.61 -14.38 13.16
C ARG A 159 -8.10 -14.41 13.38
N ALA A 160 -7.35 -15.13 12.54
CA ALA A 160 -5.90 -15.29 12.63
C ALA A 160 -5.10 -14.51 11.57
N GLY A 161 -5.76 -13.86 10.61
CA GLY A 161 -5.09 -13.10 9.57
C GLY A 161 -4.26 -11.94 10.14
N PRO A 162 -3.24 -11.47 9.39
CA PRO A 162 -2.31 -10.46 9.88
C PRO A 162 -3.03 -9.15 10.14
N ALA A 163 -2.71 -8.52 11.26
CA ALA A 163 -3.17 -7.21 11.63
C ALA A 163 -2.62 -6.10 10.71
N ALA A 164 -1.44 -6.34 10.11
CA ALA A 164 -0.69 -5.39 9.30
C ALA A 164 -1.40 -4.97 8.01
N THR A 165 -2.26 -5.84 7.45
CA THR A 165 -2.91 -5.62 6.15
C THR A 165 -4.44 -5.53 6.24
N LYS A 166 -5.00 -5.48 7.45
CA LYS A 166 -6.47 -5.40 7.61
C LYS A 166 -6.99 -4.05 7.14
N ALA A 167 -8.19 -4.06 6.59
CA ALA A 167 -8.96 -2.85 6.32
C ALA A 167 -9.69 -2.36 7.59
N VAL A 168 -10.21 -3.28 8.40
CA VAL A 168 -10.82 -2.99 9.70
C VAL A 168 -10.62 -4.16 10.65
N GLY A 169 -10.46 -3.85 11.94
CA GLY A 169 -10.45 -4.82 13.04
C GLY A 169 -11.58 -4.50 14.00
N LEU A 170 -12.37 -5.51 14.36
CA LEU A 170 -13.49 -5.40 15.30
C LEU A 170 -13.12 -6.10 16.60
N PRO A 171 -13.44 -5.53 17.77
CA PRO A 171 -12.96 -6.05 19.05
C PRO A 171 -13.57 -7.41 19.41
N HIS A 172 -14.75 -7.75 18.89
CA HIS A 172 -15.46 -8.97 19.28
C HIS A 172 -16.04 -9.76 18.10
N LEU A 173 -16.35 -11.02 18.41
CA LEU A 173 -17.21 -11.90 17.62
C LEU A 173 -18.53 -12.11 18.33
N ASN A 174 -19.63 -12.21 17.58
CA ASN A 174 -20.89 -12.70 18.12
C ASN A 174 -20.94 -14.23 18.03
N THR A 175 -21.45 -14.87 19.08
CA THR A 175 -21.74 -16.32 19.11
C THR A 175 -23.08 -16.55 19.80
N ALA A 176 -23.69 -17.73 19.63
CA ALA A 176 -24.92 -18.08 20.35
C ALA A 176 -24.81 -17.97 21.89
N ALA A 177 -23.59 -18.08 22.44
CA ALA A 177 -23.31 -17.91 23.87
C ALA A 177 -23.05 -16.46 24.29
N GLY A 178 -23.11 -15.50 23.36
CA GLY A 178 -22.77 -14.09 23.56
C GLY A 178 -21.48 -13.68 22.85
N GLN A 179 -20.97 -12.50 23.21
CA GLN A 179 -19.76 -11.94 22.61
C GLN A 179 -18.49 -12.66 23.08
N ARG A 180 -17.60 -12.99 22.15
CA ARG A 180 -16.25 -13.48 22.43
C ARG A 180 -15.22 -12.39 22.15
N GLN A 181 -14.31 -12.20 23.12
CA GLN A 181 -13.20 -11.23 23.06
C GLN A 181 -12.11 -11.72 22.11
N GLU A 182 -12.38 -11.62 20.81
CA GLU A 182 -11.50 -12.05 19.75
C GLU A 182 -11.66 -11.10 18.55
N THR A 183 -10.53 -10.65 18.00
CA THR A 183 -10.54 -9.64 16.95
C THR A 183 -10.93 -10.24 15.60
N ALA A 184 -12.08 -9.82 15.07
CA ALA A 184 -12.47 -10.06 13.67
C ALA A 184 -11.79 -9.06 12.75
N ARG A 185 -11.36 -9.51 11.56
CA ARG A 185 -10.66 -8.69 10.57
C ARG A 185 -11.28 -8.88 9.18
N LEU A 186 -11.41 -7.77 8.46
CA LEU A 186 -11.73 -7.76 7.03
C LEU A 186 -10.58 -7.13 6.25
N TYR A 187 -10.43 -7.53 5.00
CA TYR A 187 -9.28 -7.21 4.17
C TYR A 187 -9.71 -6.60 2.83
N ALA A 188 -9.02 -5.54 2.41
CA ALA A 188 -9.08 -5.07 1.03
C ALA A 188 -7.95 -5.76 0.25
N VAL A 189 -8.32 -6.59 -0.73
CA VAL A 189 -7.36 -7.32 -1.56
C VAL A 189 -7.55 -6.93 -3.01
N THR A 190 -6.47 -6.51 -3.65
CA THR A 190 -6.49 -6.02 -5.01
C THR A 190 -5.82 -7.00 -5.97
N VAL A 191 -6.46 -7.24 -7.11
CA VAL A 191 -5.95 -8.09 -8.20
C VAL A 191 -5.70 -7.23 -9.45
N PRO A 192 -4.72 -7.59 -10.30
CA PRO A 192 -4.39 -6.81 -11.48
C PRO A 192 -5.53 -6.82 -12.52
N LEU A 193 -5.61 -5.73 -13.30
CA LEU A 193 -6.42 -5.64 -14.51
C LEU A 193 -5.54 -5.37 -15.72
N GLU A 194 -5.96 -5.81 -16.89
CA GLU A 194 -5.30 -5.43 -18.14
C GLU A 194 -5.57 -3.96 -18.44
N ARG A 195 -4.49 -3.18 -18.51
CA ARG A 195 -4.53 -1.75 -18.77
C ARG A 195 -5.27 -1.45 -20.06
N GLY A 196 -6.12 -0.43 -20.03
CA GLY A 196 -6.84 0.04 -21.22
C GLY A 196 -7.93 -0.90 -21.71
N ARG A 197 -8.26 -1.98 -20.99
CA ARG A 197 -9.42 -2.83 -21.30
C ARG A 197 -10.61 -2.51 -20.42
N GLU A 198 -11.80 -2.72 -20.97
CA GLU A 198 -13.05 -2.52 -20.24
C GLU A 198 -13.55 -3.86 -19.69
N VAL A 199 -13.68 -3.93 -18.37
CA VAL A 199 -14.23 -5.09 -17.66
C VAL A 199 -15.73 -5.20 -17.97
N ALA A 200 -16.16 -6.42 -18.29
CA ALA A 200 -17.56 -6.77 -18.54
C ALA A 200 -18.21 -7.49 -17.35
N SER A 201 -17.45 -8.40 -16.73
CA SER A 201 -17.83 -9.17 -15.54
C SER A 201 -16.62 -9.80 -14.88
N VAL A 202 -16.78 -10.28 -13.66
CA VAL A 202 -15.78 -10.99 -12.87
C VAL A 202 -16.37 -12.34 -12.46
N VAL A 203 -15.62 -13.41 -12.61
CA VAL A 203 -15.95 -14.74 -12.10
C VAL A 203 -15.16 -14.92 -10.82
N LEU A 204 -15.84 -15.12 -9.70
CA LEU A 204 -15.20 -15.36 -8.41
C LEU A 204 -14.43 -16.69 -8.43
N PRO A 205 -13.43 -16.87 -7.54
CA PRO A 205 -12.81 -18.17 -7.35
C PRO A 205 -13.83 -19.27 -7.07
N ARG A 206 -13.49 -20.51 -7.43
CA ARG A 206 -14.22 -21.68 -6.92
C ARG A 206 -13.89 -21.89 -5.45
N ASP A 207 -14.80 -22.53 -4.74
CA ASP A 207 -14.59 -22.90 -3.35
C ASP A 207 -13.32 -23.76 -3.24
N PRO A 208 -12.32 -23.36 -2.42
CA PRO A 208 -11.11 -24.15 -2.25
C PRO A 208 -11.36 -25.47 -1.49
N GLY A 209 -12.55 -25.67 -0.90
CA GLY A 209 -13.01 -26.92 -0.30
C GLY A 209 -13.34 -26.76 1.20
N PRO A 210 -13.68 -27.86 1.90
CA PRO A 210 -14.31 -27.82 3.23
C PRO A 210 -13.41 -27.32 4.37
N ALA A 211 -12.14 -27.02 4.09
CA ALA A 211 -11.19 -26.56 5.09
C ALA A 211 -11.28 -25.05 5.34
N ALA A 212 -11.66 -24.27 4.32
CA ALA A 212 -11.75 -22.82 4.43
C ALA A 212 -12.64 -22.23 3.33
N ASP A 213 -13.48 -21.27 3.68
CA ASP A 213 -14.32 -20.57 2.71
C ASP A 213 -13.71 -19.19 2.36
N LEU A 214 -13.91 -18.74 1.12
CA LEU A 214 -13.54 -17.39 0.71
C LEU A 214 -14.80 -16.52 0.60
N HIS A 215 -14.90 -15.50 1.43
CA HIS A 215 -16.06 -14.62 1.48
C HIS A 215 -15.80 -13.30 0.77
N VAL A 216 -16.76 -12.87 -0.07
CA VAL A 216 -16.71 -11.58 -0.77
C VAL A 216 -17.88 -10.70 -0.35
N PHE A 217 -17.56 -9.55 0.26
CA PHE A 217 -18.54 -8.58 0.76
C PHE A 217 -18.80 -7.46 -0.25
N ALA A 218 -17.76 -7.02 -0.94
CA ALA A 218 -17.82 -5.96 -1.93
C ALA A 218 -16.73 -6.13 -2.99
N ALA A 219 -16.96 -5.57 -4.17
CA ALA A 219 -15.96 -5.49 -5.23
C ALA A 219 -16.08 -4.16 -5.98
N ALA A 220 -14.95 -3.54 -6.28
CA ALA A 220 -14.91 -2.27 -7.00
C ALA A 220 -13.71 -2.19 -7.95
N LEU A 221 -13.92 -1.59 -9.12
CA LEU A 221 -12.82 -1.19 -10.00
C LEU A 221 -12.13 0.03 -9.39
N ARG A 222 -10.82 -0.05 -9.20
CA ARG A 222 -10.01 1.12 -8.88
C ARG A 222 -9.86 1.97 -10.13
N ARG A 223 -10.45 3.16 -10.09
CA ARG A 223 -10.44 4.07 -11.24
C ARG A 223 -9.02 4.58 -11.46
N PRO A 224 -8.55 4.68 -12.70
CA PRO A 224 -7.24 5.26 -12.97
C PRO A 224 -7.25 6.72 -12.56
N ALA A 225 -6.17 7.20 -11.95
CA ALA A 225 -5.98 8.61 -11.62
C ALA A 225 -5.56 9.44 -12.85
N TYR A 226 -6.19 9.21 -14.01
CA TYR A 226 -5.86 9.95 -15.24
C TYR A 226 -5.99 11.46 -15.00
N GLY A 227 -4.98 12.21 -15.43
CA GLY A 227 -4.93 13.66 -15.25
C GLY A 227 -4.54 14.10 -13.83
N TRP A 228 -3.99 13.20 -13.00
CA TRP A 228 -3.39 13.54 -11.71
C TRP A 228 -1.97 12.98 -11.59
N THR A 229 -1.10 13.75 -10.96
CA THR A 229 0.25 13.35 -10.55
C THR A 229 0.36 13.50 -9.04
N GLY A 230 0.82 12.44 -8.36
CA GLY A 230 1.20 12.57 -6.96
C GLY A 230 2.41 13.50 -6.83
N SER A 231 2.25 14.59 -6.09
CA SER A 231 3.29 15.60 -5.86
C SER A 231 3.99 15.42 -4.51
N TRP A 232 3.28 14.91 -3.52
CA TRP A 232 3.86 14.59 -2.23
C TRP A 232 3.10 13.41 -1.61
N ALA A 233 3.80 12.57 -0.86
CA ALA A 233 3.21 11.53 -0.03
C ALA A 233 4.12 11.25 1.17
N ALA A 234 3.51 10.71 2.22
CA ALA A 234 4.19 10.13 3.35
C ALA A 234 3.43 8.89 3.82
N SER A 235 4.17 7.83 4.13
CA SER A 235 3.59 6.56 4.58
C SER A 235 3.26 6.59 6.08
N THR A 236 2.09 6.07 6.47
CA THR A 236 1.75 5.89 7.89
C THR A 236 2.65 4.84 8.52
N ALA A 237 3.39 5.26 9.55
CA ALA A 237 4.41 4.52 10.27
C ALA A 237 3.85 3.78 11.50
N GLY A 238 2.72 4.26 12.04
CA GLY A 238 2.00 3.57 13.11
C GLY A 238 0.81 4.37 13.61
N TYR A 239 0.11 3.84 14.61
CA TYR A 239 -0.95 4.53 15.34
C TYR A 239 -0.43 4.84 16.74
N THR A 240 -0.30 6.12 17.08
CA THR A 240 0.40 6.54 18.30
C THR A 240 -0.41 7.54 19.11
N LYS A 241 -0.14 7.59 20.41
CA LYS A 241 -0.75 8.56 21.32
C LYS A 241 -0.20 9.95 21.02
N VAL A 242 -1.08 10.92 20.80
CA VAL A 242 -0.73 12.31 20.48
C VAL A 242 -1.44 13.33 21.37
N GLY A 243 -2.52 12.91 22.01
CA GLY A 243 -3.44 13.79 22.70
C GLY A 243 -3.39 13.74 24.24
N PRO A 244 -4.42 14.31 24.89
CA PRO A 244 -5.68 14.72 24.25
C PRO A 244 -5.53 16.00 23.41
N TRP A 245 -5.83 15.90 22.12
CA TRP A 245 -6.16 17.06 21.28
C TRP A 245 -7.66 17.28 21.38
N THR A 246 -8.07 18.49 21.71
CA THR A 246 -9.46 18.83 22.02
C THR A 246 -9.85 20.12 21.30
N ASP A 247 -10.67 20.00 20.26
CA ASP A 247 -11.13 21.12 19.43
C ASP A 247 -9.98 22.06 18.99
N GLN A 248 -9.10 21.53 18.13
CA GLN A 248 -7.85 22.18 17.72
C GLN A 248 -7.61 22.05 16.22
N THR A 249 -6.71 22.88 15.70
CA THR A 249 -6.30 22.86 14.30
C THR A 249 -4.83 22.48 14.19
N LEU A 250 -4.55 21.45 13.39
CA LEU A 250 -3.21 21.10 12.96
C LEU A 250 -2.88 21.88 11.69
N ARG A 251 -1.66 22.38 11.53
CA ARG A 251 -1.15 23.02 10.30
C ARG A 251 0.13 22.33 9.88
N LEU A 252 0.01 21.47 8.87
CA LEU A 252 1.07 20.60 8.39
C LEU A 252 1.83 21.29 7.26
N VAL A 253 3.15 21.39 7.40
CA VAL A 253 4.04 21.85 6.34
C VAL A 253 4.48 20.64 5.53
N VAL A 254 4.33 20.71 4.21
CA VAL A 254 4.73 19.65 3.27
C VAL A 254 5.39 20.26 2.04
N HIS A 255 6.32 19.54 1.42
CA HIS A 255 7.12 20.04 0.31
C HIS A 255 6.74 19.31 -0.99
N THR A 256 6.15 20.03 -1.94
CA THR A 256 5.67 19.48 -3.21
C THR A 256 6.81 19.20 -4.17
N SER A 257 6.77 18.07 -4.87
CA SER A 257 7.67 17.79 -5.98
C SER A 257 7.13 18.40 -7.27
N ALA A 258 6.06 17.82 -7.83
CA ALA A 258 5.42 18.31 -9.05
C ALA A 258 4.45 19.46 -8.77
N GLY A 259 4.41 20.44 -9.67
CA GLY A 259 3.41 21.51 -9.67
C GLY A 259 2.22 21.22 -10.59
N GLY A 260 1.14 21.98 -10.44
CA GLY A 260 -0.02 21.90 -11.33
C GLY A 260 -1.11 22.94 -11.01
N PRO A 261 -2.09 23.14 -11.91
CA PRO A 261 -3.09 24.21 -11.81
C PRO A 261 -4.19 23.95 -10.78
N GLY A 262 -4.29 22.73 -10.25
CA GLY A 262 -5.27 22.37 -9.24
C GLY A 262 -4.76 21.23 -8.37
N THR A 263 -5.31 21.11 -7.16
CA THR A 263 -4.83 20.16 -6.16
C THR A 263 -5.98 19.42 -5.47
N ARG A 264 -5.64 18.30 -4.84
CA ARG A 264 -6.47 17.63 -3.83
C ARG A 264 -5.55 16.97 -2.81
N ILE A 265 -6.07 16.79 -1.59
CA ILE A 265 -5.34 16.09 -0.52
C ILE A 265 -5.93 14.71 -0.28
N ARG A 266 -5.12 13.79 0.25
CA ARG A 266 -5.54 12.49 0.79
C ARG A 266 -5.27 12.45 2.30
N LEU A 267 -6.32 12.16 3.05
CA LEU A 267 -6.31 11.92 4.48
C LEU A 267 -6.62 10.45 4.76
N GLU A 268 -5.95 9.85 5.74
CA GLU A 268 -6.12 8.46 6.13
C GLU A 268 -6.34 8.29 7.63
N ASN A 269 -7.22 7.36 7.99
CA ASN A 269 -7.45 6.88 9.35
C ASN A 269 -6.92 5.45 9.54
N THR A 270 -5.77 5.17 8.92
CA THR A 270 -5.13 3.85 8.85
C THR A 270 -4.82 3.31 10.26
N PHE A 271 -5.01 2.02 10.47
CA PHE A 271 -4.80 1.30 11.75
C PHE A 271 -5.72 1.70 12.93
N ALA A 272 -6.50 2.78 12.80
CA ALA A 272 -7.43 3.22 13.83
C ALA A 272 -8.60 2.23 13.97
N ALA A 273 -9.09 2.08 15.21
CA ALA A 273 -10.27 1.27 15.52
C ALA A 273 -11.58 2.06 15.46
N SER A 274 -11.50 3.40 15.47
CA SER A 274 -12.66 4.30 15.51
C SER A 274 -12.60 5.34 14.39
N PRO A 275 -13.74 5.86 13.91
CA PRO A 275 -13.77 6.96 12.97
C PRO A 275 -13.11 8.23 13.52
N VAL A 276 -12.57 9.04 12.62
CA VAL A 276 -12.14 10.41 12.93
C VAL A 276 -12.98 11.42 12.17
N ARG A 277 -13.41 12.48 12.87
CA ARG A 277 -14.10 13.61 12.25
C ARG A 277 -13.13 14.72 11.90
N ILE A 278 -13.17 15.14 10.64
CA ILE A 278 -12.48 16.32 10.14
C ILE A 278 -13.54 17.43 10.01
N GLY A 279 -13.43 18.47 10.84
CA GLY A 279 -14.38 19.58 10.86
C GLY A 279 -14.23 20.47 9.64
N ARG A 280 -12.98 20.86 9.35
CA ARG A 280 -12.61 21.68 8.20
C ARG A 280 -11.19 21.37 7.75
N ALA A 281 -10.90 21.57 6.46
CA ALA A 281 -9.53 21.54 5.94
C ALA A 281 -9.27 22.69 4.96
N THR A 282 -8.04 23.19 4.92
CA THR A 282 -7.60 24.23 3.99
C THR A 282 -6.22 23.93 3.42
N VAL A 283 -5.89 24.54 2.28
CA VAL A 283 -4.55 24.53 1.68
C VAL A 283 -4.08 25.97 1.40
N ALA A 284 -2.80 26.24 1.62
CA ALA A 284 -2.15 27.51 1.30
C ALA A 284 -0.68 27.30 0.88
N LEU A 285 -0.10 28.28 0.20
CA LEU A 285 1.36 28.38 0.06
C LEU A 285 1.97 28.90 1.35
N GLN A 286 3.07 28.30 1.80
CA GLN A 286 3.78 28.77 2.99
C GLN A 286 4.56 30.04 2.66
N ALA A 287 4.44 31.07 3.50
CA ALA A 287 5.32 32.24 3.48
C ALA A 287 6.56 31.98 4.34
N SER A 288 6.35 31.80 5.64
CA SER A 288 7.38 31.38 6.59
C SER A 288 6.72 30.81 7.83
N GLY A 289 7.33 29.80 8.44
CA GLY A 289 6.78 29.16 9.62
C GLY A 289 5.32 28.71 9.43
N ALA A 290 4.44 29.11 10.35
CA ALA A 290 3.00 28.84 10.24
C ALA A 290 2.24 29.83 9.34
N SER A 291 2.89 30.90 8.86
CA SER A 291 2.24 31.95 8.06
C SER A 291 2.09 31.55 6.60
N ALA A 292 0.90 31.80 6.05
CA ALA A 292 0.57 31.61 4.65
C ALA A 292 0.90 32.85 3.79
N GLN A 293 1.19 32.66 2.51
CA GLN A 293 1.40 33.76 1.56
C GLN A 293 0.11 34.52 1.23
N SER A 294 -1.02 33.83 1.34
CA SER A 294 -2.36 34.36 1.04
C SER A 294 -3.40 33.70 1.95
N ALA A 295 -4.66 34.14 1.85
CA ALA A 295 -5.76 33.48 2.53
C ALA A 295 -5.80 31.97 2.19
N PRO A 296 -5.87 31.08 3.19
CA PRO A 296 -6.02 29.65 2.95
C PRO A 296 -7.29 29.31 2.19
N VAL A 297 -7.17 28.45 1.18
CA VAL A 297 -8.27 27.99 0.34
C VAL A 297 -8.99 26.82 1.02
N PRO A 298 -10.31 26.89 1.21
CA PRO A 298 -11.07 25.79 1.81
C PRO A 298 -11.13 24.58 0.90
N LEU A 299 -11.05 23.40 1.51
CA LEU A 299 -11.25 22.12 0.86
C LEU A 299 -12.63 21.57 1.21
N THR A 300 -13.22 20.81 0.30
CA THR A 300 -14.48 20.09 0.52
C THR A 300 -14.30 18.59 0.33
N PHE A 301 -15.24 17.81 0.84
CA PHE A 301 -15.30 16.35 0.72
C PHE A 301 -16.73 15.97 0.30
N GLY A 302 -16.93 15.63 -0.98
CA GLY A 302 -18.27 15.41 -1.52
C GLY A 302 -19.16 16.65 -1.42
N GLY A 303 -18.58 17.83 -1.63
CA GLY A 303 -19.25 19.13 -1.55
C GLY A 303 -19.46 19.69 -0.14
N ARG A 304 -19.00 18.99 0.90
CA ARG A 304 -19.15 19.41 2.32
C ARG A 304 -17.83 19.95 2.86
N PRO A 305 -17.84 20.92 3.81
CA PRO A 305 -16.61 21.52 4.35
C PRO A 305 -15.75 20.56 5.19
N GLY A 306 -16.31 19.44 5.63
CA GLY A 306 -15.63 18.43 6.45
C GLY A 306 -16.14 17.02 6.14
N THR A 307 -15.56 16.03 6.80
CA THR A 307 -15.88 14.60 6.58
C THR A 307 -15.67 13.76 7.84
N VAL A 308 -16.21 12.54 7.83
CA VAL A 308 -15.90 11.51 8.83
C VAL A 308 -15.23 10.36 8.11
N ILE A 309 -14.00 10.05 8.49
CA ILE A 309 -13.22 8.96 7.91
C ILE A 309 -13.40 7.73 8.82
N PRO A 310 -14.02 6.62 8.34
CA PRO A 310 -14.15 5.39 9.11
C PRO A 310 -12.81 4.82 9.58
N ALA A 311 -12.87 3.90 10.54
CA ALA A 311 -11.72 3.09 10.94
C ALA A 311 -11.06 2.43 9.71
N GLY A 312 -9.74 2.60 9.58
CA GLY A 312 -8.91 2.04 8.51
C GLY A 312 -9.14 2.61 7.09
N ALA A 313 -10.07 3.55 6.93
CA ALA A 313 -10.43 4.11 5.64
C ALA A 313 -9.66 5.41 5.33
N GLN A 314 -9.89 5.93 4.13
CA GLN A 314 -9.31 7.19 3.66
C GLN A 314 -10.37 8.16 3.11
N ALA A 315 -9.97 9.41 2.89
CA ALA A 315 -10.76 10.42 2.20
C ALA A 315 -9.87 11.26 1.29
N PHE A 316 -10.34 11.51 0.06
CA PHE A 316 -9.80 12.55 -0.80
C PHE A 316 -10.67 13.80 -0.68
N SER A 317 -10.04 14.97 -0.65
CA SER A 317 -10.80 16.20 -0.89
C SER A 317 -11.32 16.22 -2.32
N ASP A 318 -12.38 16.97 -2.55
CA ASP A 318 -12.75 17.38 -3.90
C ASP A 318 -11.60 18.20 -4.50
N PRO A 319 -11.40 18.13 -5.84
CA PRO A 319 -10.42 18.98 -6.52
C PRO A 319 -10.70 20.46 -6.30
N VAL A 320 -9.66 21.25 -6.05
CA VAL A 320 -9.74 22.70 -5.99
C VAL A 320 -8.80 23.33 -7.02
N ASP A 321 -9.25 24.41 -7.66
CA ASP A 321 -8.42 25.21 -8.56
C ASP A 321 -7.51 26.11 -7.73
N PHE A 322 -6.36 25.56 -7.38
CA PHE A 322 -5.31 26.18 -6.60
C PHE A 322 -3.98 25.86 -7.28
N PRO A 323 -3.34 26.82 -7.95
CA PRO A 323 -2.05 26.62 -8.59
C PRO A 323 -0.99 26.28 -7.54
N VAL A 324 -0.45 25.06 -7.63
CA VAL A 324 0.64 24.57 -6.80
C VAL A 324 1.94 24.70 -7.60
N PRO A 325 2.91 25.52 -7.15
CA PRO A 325 4.25 25.50 -7.73
C PRO A 325 4.94 24.16 -7.44
N ALA A 326 5.84 23.77 -8.34
CA ALA A 326 6.78 22.68 -8.09
C ALA A 326 7.82 23.13 -7.05
N ASP A 327 8.40 22.18 -6.30
CA ASP A 327 9.48 22.42 -5.32
C ASP A 327 9.10 23.49 -4.28
N ALA A 328 7.85 23.45 -3.77
CA ALA A 328 7.30 24.48 -2.89
C ALA A 328 6.70 23.93 -1.59
N ASN A 329 6.72 24.73 -0.53
CA ASN A 329 6.07 24.36 0.71
C ASN A 329 4.59 24.76 0.70
N LEU A 330 3.72 23.80 1.05
CA LEU A 330 2.31 24.01 1.31
C LEU A 330 2.03 23.94 2.81
N LEU A 331 1.01 24.67 3.23
CA LEU A 331 0.35 24.55 4.53
C LEU A 331 -0.98 23.84 4.32
N VAL A 332 -1.14 22.66 4.89
CA VAL A 332 -2.41 21.95 4.96
C VAL A 332 -2.93 22.05 6.39
N SER A 333 -4.03 22.76 6.60
CA SER A 333 -4.62 22.88 7.94
C SER A 333 -5.81 21.94 8.09
N ILE A 334 -5.93 21.27 9.23
CA ILE A 334 -6.97 20.27 9.55
C ILE A 334 -7.54 20.58 10.92
N HIS A 335 -8.84 20.86 10.99
CA HIS A 335 -9.56 21.05 12.25
C HIS A 335 -10.15 19.73 12.76
N LEU A 336 -9.86 19.43 14.03
CA LEU A 336 -10.33 18.26 14.77
C LEU A 336 -11.34 18.74 15.84
N PRO A 337 -12.65 18.69 15.57
CA PRO A 337 -13.69 19.19 16.48
C PRO A 337 -13.88 18.30 17.72
N ASP A 338 -13.66 17.00 17.57
CA ASP A 338 -13.88 16.02 18.62
C ASP A 338 -12.54 15.66 19.30
N PRO A 339 -12.54 15.19 20.57
CA PRO A 339 -11.31 14.76 21.23
C PRO A 339 -10.59 13.63 20.48
N VAL A 340 -9.27 13.78 20.33
CA VAL A 340 -8.39 12.81 19.67
C VAL A 340 -7.23 12.46 20.60
N GLU A 341 -7.15 11.19 20.99
CA GLU A 341 -6.11 10.69 21.89
C GLU A 341 -4.93 10.05 21.14
N ALA A 342 -5.22 9.37 20.03
CA ALA A 342 -4.25 8.68 19.20
C ALA A 342 -4.62 8.84 17.72
N VAL A 343 -3.61 8.82 16.84
CA VAL A 343 -3.77 9.04 15.40
C VAL A 343 -2.80 8.21 14.58
N PRO A 344 -3.11 7.92 13.31
CA PRO A 344 -2.11 7.48 12.36
C PRO A 344 -1.08 8.59 12.14
N VAL A 345 0.20 8.27 12.26
CA VAL A 345 1.30 9.21 12.05
C VAL A 345 2.29 8.69 11.04
N HIS A 346 2.85 9.61 10.27
CA HIS A 346 4.21 9.48 9.78
C HIS A 346 5.16 10.16 10.79
N SER A 347 6.06 9.38 11.39
CA SER A 347 6.82 9.82 12.58
C SER A 347 8.05 10.67 12.28
N GLN A 348 8.70 10.49 11.13
CA GLN A 348 9.99 11.13 10.81
C GLN A 348 9.81 12.22 9.76
N ALA A 349 8.96 13.22 10.05
CA ALA A 349 8.62 14.24 9.05
C ALA A 349 9.86 15.01 8.54
N THR A 350 10.88 15.19 9.38
CA THR A 350 12.06 16.04 9.08
C THR A 350 11.64 17.46 8.67
N GLN A 351 10.47 17.86 9.13
CA GLN A 351 9.76 19.10 8.81
C GLN A 351 8.91 19.50 10.01
N ARG A 352 9.02 20.75 10.42
CA ARG A 352 8.24 21.37 11.47
C ARG A 352 6.86 21.74 10.94
N SER A 353 5.86 21.26 11.66
CA SER A 353 4.45 21.60 11.52
C SER A 353 3.96 22.26 12.82
N TYR A 354 2.69 22.66 12.87
CA TYR A 354 2.15 23.47 13.96
C TYR A 354 0.81 22.97 14.48
N LEU A 355 0.49 23.31 15.72
CA LEU A 355 -0.85 23.15 16.29
C LEU A 355 -1.35 24.45 16.89
N SER A 356 -2.66 24.67 16.83
CA SER A 356 -3.32 25.70 17.60
C SER A 356 -3.53 25.28 19.07
N ALA A 357 -3.85 26.23 19.94
CA ALA A 357 -4.06 25.93 21.36
C ALA A 357 -5.25 24.98 21.59
N ALA A 358 -5.25 24.27 22.71
CA ALA A 358 -6.38 23.45 23.12
C ALA A 358 -7.67 24.25 23.28
N GLY A 359 -8.77 23.75 22.72
CA GLY A 359 -10.08 24.42 22.72
C GLY A 359 -10.12 25.69 21.88
N SER A 360 -9.16 25.91 20.99
CA SER A 360 -9.12 27.13 20.14
C SER A 360 -10.06 27.07 18.94
N GLY A 361 -10.62 25.89 18.63
CA GLY A 361 -11.55 25.69 17.54
C GLY A 361 -10.88 25.60 16.17
N ASP A 362 -11.68 25.92 15.16
CA ASP A 362 -11.26 25.98 13.77
C ASP A 362 -10.42 27.25 13.51
N ARG A 363 -9.12 27.05 13.26
CA ARG A 363 -8.14 28.06 12.86
C ARG A 363 -7.61 27.80 11.45
N THR A 364 -8.29 26.97 10.67
CA THR A 364 -7.83 26.56 9.33
C THR A 364 -7.74 27.73 8.35
N GLY A 365 -8.58 28.75 8.54
CA GLY A 365 -8.61 29.97 7.72
C GLY A 365 -7.58 31.04 8.10
N ASP A 366 -6.85 30.88 9.20
CA ASP A 366 -5.97 31.94 9.69
C ASP A 366 -4.69 32.02 8.84
N ALA A 367 -4.43 33.14 8.17
CA ALA A 367 -3.22 33.29 7.36
C ALA A 367 -1.96 33.47 8.21
N GLY A 368 -2.07 34.11 9.37
CA GLY A 368 -0.96 34.37 10.28
C GLY A 368 -0.57 33.18 11.16
N ALA A 369 0.54 33.34 11.89
CA ALA A 369 1.09 32.32 12.77
C ALA A 369 0.55 32.38 14.21
N GLU A 370 -0.17 33.44 14.58
CA GLU A 370 -0.52 33.78 15.96
C GLU A 370 -1.40 32.72 16.62
N SER A 371 -2.28 32.09 15.83
CA SER A 371 -3.15 31.00 16.30
C SER A 371 -2.42 29.67 16.51
N PHE A 372 -1.18 29.54 16.04
CA PHE A 372 -0.41 28.30 16.00
C PHE A 372 0.76 28.33 17.00
N THR A 373 0.43 28.16 18.27
CA THR A 373 1.37 28.31 19.39
C THR A 373 2.19 27.06 19.70
N GLY A 374 1.81 25.89 19.17
CA GLY A 374 2.54 24.64 19.34
C GLY A 374 3.22 24.17 18.05
N THR A 375 4.14 23.20 18.20
CA THR A 375 4.85 22.59 17.07
C THR A 375 4.66 21.08 17.03
N LEU A 376 4.78 20.51 15.83
CA LEU A 376 4.73 19.08 15.54
C LEU A 376 5.92 18.71 14.66
N THR A 377 6.47 17.51 14.84
CA THR A 377 7.53 16.94 14.00
C THR A 377 7.08 15.64 13.34
N THR A 378 5.77 15.44 13.24
CA THR A 378 5.10 14.30 12.61
C THR A 378 4.05 14.81 11.62
N TRP A 379 3.66 13.98 10.66
CA TRP A 379 2.49 14.22 9.82
C TRP A 379 1.35 13.27 10.20
N PRO A 380 0.38 13.72 11.01
CA PRO A 380 -0.82 12.96 11.31
C PRO A 380 -1.85 13.08 10.18
N PHE A 381 -2.53 11.98 9.86
CA PHE A 381 -3.62 11.85 8.85
C PHE A 381 -3.27 12.15 7.38
N LEU A 382 -2.48 13.19 7.08
CA LEU A 382 -2.16 13.61 5.72
C LEU A 382 -1.13 12.67 5.10
N THR A 383 -1.51 12.00 4.01
CA THR A 383 -0.68 10.95 3.37
C THR A 383 -0.46 11.19 1.88
N GLY A 384 -1.12 12.19 1.27
CA GLY A 384 -0.91 12.53 -0.13
C GLY A 384 -1.37 13.92 -0.53
N ILE A 385 -0.67 14.49 -1.50
CA ILE A 385 -1.07 15.66 -2.27
C ILE A 385 -0.93 15.33 -3.75
N ASP A 386 -2.02 15.48 -4.49
CA ASP A 386 -2.04 15.29 -5.92
C ASP A 386 -2.22 16.63 -6.62
N VAL A 387 -1.49 16.84 -7.71
CA VAL A 387 -1.67 17.99 -8.61
C VAL A 387 -2.27 17.53 -9.94
N ARG A 388 -3.08 18.38 -10.56
CA ARG A 388 -3.73 18.10 -11.83
C ARG A 388 -2.70 18.12 -12.97
N GLY A 389 -2.76 17.14 -13.87
CA GLY A 389 -1.83 16.99 -15.00
C GLY A 389 -0.56 16.22 -14.62
N GLY A 390 0.49 16.43 -15.42
CA GLY A 390 1.81 15.79 -15.25
C GLY A 390 1.90 14.34 -15.75
N PRO A 391 3.12 13.79 -15.82
CA PRO A 391 3.37 12.47 -16.41
C PRO A 391 3.12 11.28 -15.46
N GLY A 392 2.76 11.54 -14.20
CA GLY A 392 2.69 10.55 -13.12
C GLY A 392 3.82 10.72 -12.11
N SER A 393 4.10 9.68 -11.33
CA SER A 393 5.02 9.75 -10.19
C SER A 393 6.00 8.58 -10.10
N VAL A 394 7.13 8.84 -9.45
CA VAL A 394 8.12 7.88 -8.96
C VAL A 394 7.94 7.74 -7.45
N VAL A 395 7.83 6.51 -6.96
CA VAL A 395 7.74 6.22 -5.52
C VAL A 395 9.11 5.81 -5.00
N ALA A 396 9.64 6.52 -4.01
CA ALA A 396 10.84 6.16 -3.26
C ALA A 396 10.43 5.31 -2.05
N LEU A 397 10.47 3.98 -2.19
CA LEU A 397 10.12 3.03 -1.15
C LEU A 397 11.36 2.67 -0.34
N GLY A 398 11.37 3.09 0.93
CA GLY A 398 12.57 2.93 1.74
C GLY A 398 12.38 2.96 3.25
N ASP A 399 13.52 2.88 3.93
CA ASP A 399 13.61 2.98 5.39
C ASP A 399 14.04 4.39 5.82
N SER A 400 14.71 4.54 6.96
CA SER A 400 15.16 5.80 7.54
C SER A 400 16.03 6.65 6.61
N ILE A 401 16.84 6.03 5.74
CA ILE A 401 17.68 6.78 4.79
C ILE A 401 16.82 7.46 3.74
N THR A 402 15.75 6.80 3.30
CA THR A 402 14.79 7.38 2.34
C THR A 402 13.81 8.34 3.00
N ASP A 403 13.40 8.03 4.23
CA ASP A 403 12.55 8.88 5.05
C ASP A 403 13.19 10.26 5.27
N GLY A 404 14.51 10.26 5.51
CA GLY A 404 15.31 11.48 5.62
C GLY A 404 16.05 11.66 6.93
N THR A 405 16.21 10.60 7.72
CA THR A 405 16.94 10.66 8.99
C THR A 405 18.35 11.25 8.76
N LYS A 406 18.71 12.25 9.57
CA LYS A 406 19.94 13.06 9.46
C LYS A 406 20.03 14.07 8.31
N SER A 407 18.98 14.22 7.50
CA SER A 407 18.82 15.45 6.71
C SER A 407 18.62 16.65 7.65
N THR A 408 19.13 17.81 7.26
CA THR A 408 18.87 19.07 7.96
C THR A 408 17.35 19.31 8.02
N ASN A 409 16.81 19.50 9.23
CA ASN A 409 15.40 19.76 9.45
C ASN A 409 14.94 21.01 8.68
N ASP A 410 13.73 20.96 8.12
CA ASP A 410 13.10 22.06 7.39
C ASP A 410 13.79 22.47 6.07
N ALA A 411 14.89 21.81 5.68
CA ALA A 411 15.70 22.19 4.54
C ALA A 411 15.35 21.45 3.23
N ASN A 412 14.49 20.43 3.28
CA ASN A 412 14.10 19.60 2.13
C ASN A 412 15.31 19.05 1.33
N ARG A 413 16.27 18.46 2.07
CA ARG A 413 17.54 17.90 1.55
C ARG A 413 17.58 16.37 1.54
N ARG A 414 16.41 15.74 1.71
CA ARG A 414 16.27 14.29 1.59
C ARG A 414 16.57 13.89 0.15
N TRP A 415 17.11 12.68 -0.07
CA TRP A 415 17.45 12.26 -1.43
C TRP A 415 16.24 12.27 -2.40
N PRO A 416 14.99 11.99 -1.98
CA PRO A 416 13.82 12.15 -2.85
C PRO A 416 13.53 13.61 -3.22
N ASP A 417 13.80 14.58 -2.33
CA ASP A 417 13.66 16.02 -2.62
C ASP A 417 14.76 16.49 -3.61
N VAL A 418 15.98 15.95 -3.48
CA VAL A 418 17.04 16.24 -4.45
C VAL A 418 16.70 15.64 -5.82
N LEU A 419 16.17 14.41 -5.85
CA LEU A 419 15.70 13.77 -7.08
C LEU A 419 14.58 14.56 -7.75
N SER A 420 13.61 15.09 -7.01
CA SER A 420 12.53 15.89 -7.58
C SER A 420 13.07 17.14 -8.28
N ARG A 421 13.98 17.88 -7.64
CA ARG A 421 14.65 19.04 -8.26
C ARG A 421 15.45 18.67 -9.50
N ARG A 422 16.14 17.52 -9.50
CA ARG A 422 16.83 17.01 -10.70
C ARG A 422 15.86 16.73 -11.84
N LEU A 423 14.72 16.07 -11.57
CA LEU A 423 13.69 15.78 -12.57
C LEU A 423 13.03 17.04 -13.14
N LEU A 424 12.88 18.09 -12.32
CA LEU A 424 12.36 19.40 -12.75
C LEU A 424 13.38 20.21 -13.57
N GLY A 425 14.67 20.10 -13.25
CA GLY A 425 15.75 20.89 -13.85
C GLY A 425 16.29 20.35 -15.18
N GLN A 426 15.61 19.39 -15.81
CA GLN A 426 16.07 18.66 -16.99
C GLN A 426 14.92 18.45 -18.00
N SER A 427 15.26 17.96 -19.20
CA SER A 427 14.29 17.70 -20.29
C SER A 427 14.46 16.35 -21.00
N GLU A 428 15.35 15.48 -20.50
CA GLU A 428 15.66 14.15 -21.05
C GLU A 428 14.57 13.11 -20.74
N VAL A 429 13.93 13.21 -19.58
CA VAL A 429 12.86 12.32 -19.12
C VAL A 429 11.64 13.11 -18.66
N PRO A 430 10.45 12.48 -18.55
CA PRO A 430 9.29 13.16 -17.99
C PRO A 430 9.58 13.65 -16.56
N ALA A 431 9.17 14.89 -16.26
CA ALA A 431 9.26 15.48 -14.92
C ALA A 431 8.20 14.85 -13.99
N TYR A 432 8.44 13.60 -13.58
CA TYR A 432 7.58 12.89 -12.64
C TYR A 432 7.56 13.58 -11.28
N GLY A 433 6.41 13.51 -10.61
CA GLY A 433 6.37 13.76 -9.17
C GLY A 433 7.16 12.68 -8.43
N VAL A 434 7.71 13.02 -7.27
CA VAL A 434 8.46 12.10 -6.40
C VAL A 434 7.72 11.95 -5.09
N LEU A 435 7.38 10.70 -4.74
CA LEU A 435 6.62 10.34 -3.56
C LEU A 435 7.53 9.62 -2.57
N ASN A 436 7.68 10.16 -1.36
CA ASN A 436 8.51 9.54 -0.33
C ASN A 436 7.70 8.53 0.49
N ALA A 437 7.94 7.24 0.26
CA ALA A 437 7.36 6.13 1.03
C ALA A 437 8.37 5.55 2.04
N GLY A 438 9.32 6.37 2.50
CA GLY A 438 10.22 6.09 3.61
C GLY A 438 9.48 5.87 4.92
N ILE A 439 9.90 4.87 5.70
CA ILE A 439 9.54 4.75 7.11
C ILE A 439 10.80 4.39 7.89
N SER A 440 11.20 5.22 8.84
CA SER A 440 12.34 4.97 9.71
C SER A 440 12.24 3.62 10.42
N ALA A 441 13.37 2.90 10.52
CA ALA A 441 13.47 1.53 11.05
C ALA A 441 12.68 0.43 10.30
N ASN A 442 12.03 0.74 9.17
CA ASN A 442 11.24 -0.22 8.43
C ASN A 442 12.10 -1.36 7.86
N ARG A 443 11.46 -2.53 7.74
CA ARG A 443 12.07 -3.76 7.24
C ARG A 443 11.31 -4.28 6.03
N VAL A 444 11.96 -5.14 5.25
CA VAL A 444 11.32 -5.81 4.10
C VAL A 444 10.42 -6.93 4.57
N VAL A 445 10.90 -7.78 5.47
CA VAL A 445 10.25 -9.08 5.75
C VAL A 445 9.43 -9.14 7.04
N ALA A 446 9.74 -8.27 8.01
CA ALA A 446 9.14 -8.32 9.34
C ALA A 446 8.51 -6.98 9.73
N ASP A 447 7.36 -7.03 10.41
CA ASP A 447 6.68 -5.86 10.92
C ASP A 447 7.39 -5.35 12.19
N ARG A 448 7.57 -4.02 12.28
CA ARG A 448 7.97 -3.36 13.53
C ARG A 448 6.73 -2.92 14.30
N TYR A 449 5.83 -2.26 13.60
CA TYR A 449 4.47 -2.01 14.08
C TYR A 449 3.54 -3.10 13.53
N PRO A 450 2.79 -3.85 14.37
CA PRO A 450 1.98 -4.99 13.94
C PRO A 450 0.72 -4.61 13.15
N GLY A 451 0.38 -3.31 13.05
CA GLY A 451 -0.81 -2.83 12.34
C GLY A 451 -2.05 -2.67 13.22
N GLU A 452 -1.97 -2.87 14.53
CA GLU A 452 -3.03 -2.57 15.50
C GLU A 452 -2.50 -2.02 16.81
N GLY A 453 -3.41 -1.37 17.53
CA GLY A 453 -3.15 -0.83 18.85
C GLY A 453 -2.36 0.47 18.80
N VAL A 454 -2.41 1.19 19.91
CA VAL A 454 -1.58 2.36 20.14
C VAL A 454 -0.17 1.89 20.49
N SER A 455 0.83 2.37 19.77
CA SER A 455 2.23 1.95 19.92
C SER A 455 3.18 3.15 19.95
N THR A 456 4.28 2.99 20.68
CA THR A 456 5.46 3.86 20.60
C THR A 456 6.45 3.38 19.53
N ASP A 457 6.41 2.08 19.18
CA ASP A 457 7.12 1.56 18.01
C ASP A 457 6.35 1.93 16.76
N THR A 458 6.92 2.87 15.99
CA THR A 458 6.39 3.36 14.73
C THR A 458 7.33 3.02 13.57
N GLY A 459 8.06 1.90 13.65
CA GLY A 459 8.89 1.41 12.54
C GLY A 459 8.10 0.89 11.32
N GLY A 460 6.77 1.03 11.32
CA GLY A 460 5.88 0.59 10.26
C GLY A 460 5.62 -0.90 10.23
N VAL A 461 4.54 -1.26 9.54
CA VAL A 461 4.41 -2.62 8.98
C VAL A 461 5.47 -2.80 7.89
N SER A 462 5.89 -4.02 7.64
CA SER A 462 6.92 -4.37 6.65
C SER A 462 6.60 -3.87 5.25
N THR A 463 7.64 -3.72 4.44
CA THR A 463 7.49 -3.38 3.01
C THR A 463 6.53 -4.34 2.31
N ARG A 464 6.62 -5.66 2.59
CA ARG A 464 5.70 -6.67 2.03
C ARG A 464 4.23 -6.40 2.38
N HIS A 465 3.94 -5.89 3.58
CA HIS A 465 2.57 -5.63 4.03
C HIS A 465 2.01 -4.27 3.58
N ARG A 466 2.86 -3.27 3.29
CA ARG A 466 2.39 -1.92 2.91
C ARG A 466 2.38 -1.60 1.42
N LEU A 467 2.75 -2.53 0.54
CA LEU A 467 2.84 -2.23 -0.90
C LEU A 467 1.55 -1.66 -1.51
N GLU A 468 0.39 -2.18 -1.12
CA GLU A 468 -0.87 -1.72 -1.71
C GLU A 468 -1.09 -0.23 -1.41
N ARG A 469 -1.06 0.13 -0.13
CA ARG A 469 -1.23 1.51 0.37
C ARG A 469 -0.12 2.44 -0.10
N ASP A 470 1.14 2.05 0.08
CA ASP A 470 2.30 2.96 -0.04
C ASP A 470 2.90 3.04 -1.44
N VAL A 471 2.54 2.11 -2.35
CA VAL A 471 3.08 2.11 -3.73
C VAL A 471 1.95 1.97 -4.75
N LEU A 472 1.16 0.89 -4.66
CA LEU A 472 0.26 0.51 -5.74
C LEU A 472 -0.98 1.40 -5.84
N ALA A 473 -1.42 1.99 -4.74
CA ALA A 473 -2.53 2.94 -4.67
C ALA A 473 -2.08 4.40 -4.82
N GLN A 474 -0.78 4.66 -4.97
CA GLN A 474 -0.26 6.02 -5.11
C GLN A 474 -0.64 6.63 -6.46
N THR A 475 -1.04 7.89 -6.42
CA THR A 475 -1.53 8.61 -7.60
C THR A 475 -0.48 8.68 -8.69
N GLY A 476 -0.81 8.10 -9.84
CA GLY A 476 0.01 8.20 -11.04
C GLY A 476 1.31 7.41 -10.97
N ALA A 477 1.48 6.48 -10.03
CA ALA A 477 2.71 5.71 -9.90
C ALA A 477 3.09 5.01 -11.22
N ARG A 478 4.32 5.22 -11.67
CA ARG A 478 4.92 4.61 -12.87
C ARG A 478 6.12 3.75 -12.52
N THR A 479 6.92 4.24 -11.60
CA THR A 479 8.18 3.64 -11.21
C THR A 479 8.30 3.64 -9.70
N VAL A 480 8.93 2.61 -9.15
CA VAL A 480 9.28 2.51 -7.74
C VAL A 480 10.78 2.27 -7.61
N VAL A 481 11.44 3.04 -6.75
CA VAL A 481 12.82 2.82 -6.32
C VAL A 481 12.77 2.14 -4.97
N VAL A 482 13.31 0.92 -4.86
CA VAL A 482 13.36 0.12 -3.64
C VAL A 482 14.74 0.27 -3.01
N PHE A 483 14.81 0.99 -1.89
CA PHE A 483 16.04 1.17 -1.11
C PHE A 483 15.78 0.78 0.35
N GLN A 484 15.99 -0.51 0.64
CA GLN A 484 15.55 -1.18 1.86
C GLN A 484 16.53 -2.29 2.25
N GLY A 485 16.47 -2.72 3.51
CA GLY A 485 17.03 -4.00 3.96
C GLY A 485 18.11 -3.90 5.03
N ILE A 486 18.68 -2.70 5.27
CA ILE A 486 19.70 -2.56 6.32
C ILE A 486 19.15 -2.90 7.71
N ASN A 487 17.88 -2.58 7.95
CA ASN A 487 17.19 -2.89 9.20
C ASN A 487 16.91 -4.39 9.36
N ASP A 488 16.64 -5.13 8.28
CA ASP A 488 16.47 -6.59 8.34
C ASP A 488 17.78 -7.25 8.79
N LEU A 489 18.91 -6.83 8.19
CA LEU A 489 20.22 -7.44 8.37
C LEU A 489 20.87 -7.17 9.72
N ARG A 490 20.79 -5.91 10.20
CA ARG A 490 21.28 -5.51 11.53
C ARG A 490 20.49 -6.17 12.67
N TRP A 491 19.24 -6.56 12.39
CA TRP A 491 18.37 -7.27 13.32
C TRP A 491 18.33 -8.79 13.09
N GLY A 492 19.30 -9.32 12.33
CA GLY A 492 19.59 -10.75 12.27
C GLY A 492 18.86 -11.55 11.19
N SER A 493 18.10 -10.91 10.30
CA SER A 493 17.53 -11.62 9.14
C SER A 493 18.65 -12.14 8.25
N SER A 494 18.49 -13.34 7.70
CA SER A 494 19.43 -13.92 6.75
C SER A 494 19.42 -13.17 5.40
N ALA A 495 20.48 -13.34 4.62
CA ALA A 495 20.52 -12.80 3.26
C ALA A 495 19.43 -13.45 2.39
N GLU A 496 19.19 -14.74 2.57
CA GLU A 496 18.21 -15.54 1.85
C GLU A 496 16.78 -15.04 2.08
N GLU A 497 16.40 -14.78 3.33
CA GLU A 497 15.07 -14.24 3.67
C GLU A 497 14.84 -12.86 3.05
N LEU A 498 15.85 -11.98 3.14
CA LEU A 498 15.77 -10.64 2.57
C LEU A 498 15.70 -10.68 1.04
N ILE A 499 16.53 -11.50 0.39
CA ILE A 499 16.49 -11.70 -1.08
C ILE A 499 15.13 -12.23 -1.51
N ALA A 500 14.57 -13.24 -0.83
CA ALA A 500 13.24 -13.74 -1.11
C ALA A 500 12.17 -12.63 -0.95
N GLY A 501 12.37 -11.73 0.02
CA GLY A 501 11.50 -10.57 0.21
C GLY A 501 11.55 -9.55 -0.89
N LEU A 502 12.75 -9.17 -1.30
CA LEU A 502 12.96 -8.26 -2.42
C LEU A 502 12.38 -8.83 -3.72
N ARG A 503 12.54 -10.14 -3.97
CA ARG A 503 11.93 -10.83 -5.12
C ARG A 503 10.39 -10.76 -5.08
N SER A 504 9.79 -11.08 -3.94
CA SER A 504 8.33 -11.03 -3.77
C SER A 504 7.77 -9.62 -3.95
N VAL A 505 8.45 -8.62 -3.36
CA VAL A 505 8.09 -7.21 -3.49
C VAL A 505 8.16 -6.76 -4.95
N ALA A 506 9.26 -7.04 -5.64
CA ALA A 506 9.43 -6.69 -7.05
C ALA A 506 8.36 -7.36 -7.94
N ALA A 507 8.10 -8.66 -7.74
CA ALA A 507 7.11 -9.39 -8.52
C ALA A 507 5.70 -8.77 -8.42
N ARG A 508 5.25 -8.42 -7.21
CA ARG A 508 3.93 -7.80 -6.99
C ARG A 508 3.81 -6.43 -7.66
N MET A 509 4.87 -5.62 -7.67
CA MET A 509 4.86 -4.31 -8.31
C MET A 509 4.89 -4.43 -9.84
N ARG A 510 5.66 -5.37 -10.39
CA ARG A 510 5.69 -5.69 -11.82
C ARG A 510 4.35 -6.23 -12.32
N GLU A 511 3.65 -7.04 -11.53
CA GLU A 511 2.30 -7.53 -11.85
C GLU A 511 1.29 -6.38 -12.04
N ARG A 512 1.49 -5.26 -11.34
CA ARG A 512 0.71 -4.02 -11.52
C ARG A 512 1.25 -3.10 -12.62
N GLY A 513 2.27 -3.56 -13.35
CA GLY A 513 2.91 -2.87 -14.47
C GLY A 513 3.74 -1.66 -14.06
N LEU A 514 4.22 -1.62 -12.81
CA LEU A 514 5.21 -0.63 -12.39
C LEU A 514 6.60 -1.07 -12.83
N ARG A 515 7.42 -0.10 -13.21
CA ARG A 515 8.86 -0.29 -13.35
C ARG A 515 9.48 -0.35 -11.96
N VAL A 516 10.31 -1.36 -11.69
CA VAL A 516 10.94 -1.56 -10.38
C VAL A 516 12.44 -1.35 -10.48
N VAL A 517 12.96 -0.37 -9.76
CA VAL A 517 14.39 -0.05 -9.68
C VAL A 517 14.89 -0.46 -8.30
N GLY A 518 15.87 -1.36 -8.23
CA GLY A 518 16.50 -1.77 -6.97
C GLY A 518 17.71 -0.90 -6.63
N ALA A 519 17.90 -0.55 -5.36
CA ALA A 519 19.11 0.11 -4.89
C ALA A 519 19.88 -0.80 -3.92
N THR A 520 21.21 -0.87 -4.09
CA THR A 520 22.08 -1.59 -3.15
C THR A 520 22.05 -0.94 -1.76
N ILE A 521 22.16 -1.76 -0.71
CA ILE A 521 22.15 -1.37 0.69
C ILE A 521 23.46 -0.66 1.06
N ALA A 522 23.38 0.53 1.66
CA ALA A 522 24.54 1.31 2.08
C ALA A 522 25.39 0.59 3.15
N PRO A 523 26.71 0.81 3.20
CA PRO A 523 27.58 0.32 4.28
C PRO A 523 27.19 0.92 5.64
N CYS A 524 27.54 0.25 6.74
CA CYS A 524 27.22 0.76 8.08
C CYS A 524 28.18 0.31 9.20
N GLU A 525 29.39 -0.17 8.88
CA GLU A 525 30.39 -0.50 9.90
C GLU A 525 30.67 0.73 10.78
N GLY A 526 30.66 0.53 12.10
CA GLY A 526 30.76 1.58 13.11
C GLY A 526 29.47 1.77 13.89
N GLU A 527 28.32 1.39 13.31
CA GLU A 527 27.06 1.31 14.04
C GLU A 527 26.95 -0.01 14.80
N SER A 528 26.41 0.03 16.02
CA SER A 528 26.52 -1.08 16.99
C SER A 528 25.86 -2.40 16.56
N LEU A 529 24.84 -2.36 15.70
CA LEU A 529 24.16 -3.53 15.17
C LEU A 529 24.72 -3.98 13.80
N CYS A 530 25.64 -3.21 13.22
CA CYS A 530 26.34 -3.55 11.98
C CYS A 530 27.61 -4.35 12.28
N THR A 531 27.41 -5.58 12.74
CA THR A 531 28.49 -6.55 13.01
C THR A 531 29.13 -7.06 11.72
N ALA A 532 30.28 -7.75 11.85
CA ALA A 532 30.92 -8.43 10.71
C ALA A 532 29.96 -9.42 10.01
N ASP A 533 29.12 -10.13 10.76
CA ASP A 533 28.09 -11.02 10.18
C ASP A 533 27.02 -10.23 9.42
N ALA A 534 26.60 -9.07 9.93
CA ALA A 534 25.68 -8.20 9.21
C ALA A 534 26.28 -7.71 7.89
N GLU A 535 27.58 -7.39 7.87
CA GLU A 535 28.31 -7.02 6.66
C GLU A 535 28.40 -8.17 5.64
N VAL A 536 28.69 -9.40 6.09
CA VAL A 536 28.68 -10.59 5.22
C VAL A 536 27.30 -10.75 4.55
N ARG A 537 26.22 -10.64 5.33
CA ARG A 537 24.85 -10.73 4.80
C ARG A 537 24.53 -9.57 3.86
N ARG A 538 24.94 -8.34 4.18
CA ARG A 538 24.73 -7.15 3.35
C ARG A 538 25.45 -7.26 2.01
N SER A 539 26.70 -7.69 2.02
CA SER A 539 27.50 -7.94 0.82
C SER A 539 26.86 -9.01 -0.07
N ALA A 540 26.33 -10.11 0.51
CA ALA A 540 25.61 -11.14 -0.24
C ALA A 540 24.32 -10.59 -0.91
N VAL A 541 23.54 -9.78 -0.18
CA VAL A 541 22.32 -9.15 -0.73
C VAL A 541 22.66 -8.13 -1.82
N ASN A 542 23.72 -7.34 -1.64
CA ASN A 542 24.17 -6.39 -2.66
C ASN A 542 24.71 -7.07 -3.91
N ALA A 543 25.39 -8.21 -3.78
CA ALA A 543 25.77 -9.04 -4.92
C ALA A 543 24.52 -9.50 -5.71
N PHE A 544 23.48 -9.97 -5.01
CA PHE A 544 22.20 -10.29 -5.63
C PHE A 544 21.55 -9.07 -6.30
N ILE A 545 21.52 -7.89 -5.67
CA ILE A 545 20.88 -6.70 -6.25
C ILE A 545 21.57 -6.31 -7.56
N ARG A 546 22.91 -6.33 -7.59
CA ARG A 546 23.68 -6.02 -8.80
C ARG A 546 23.45 -7.03 -9.93
N ASP A 547 23.40 -8.31 -9.59
CA ASP A 547 23.16 -9.42 -10.53
C ASP A 547 21.75 -10.03 -10.34
N SER A 548 20.73 -9.17 -10.34
CA SER A 548 19.39 -9.59 -9.92
C SER A 548 18.66 -10.50 -10.91
N GLY A 549 19.25 -10.80 -12.07
CA GLY A 549 18.66 -11.68 -13.09
C GLY A 549 17.31 -11.19 -13.62
N GLY A 550 17.08 -9.88 -13.65
CA GLY A 550 15.83 -9.27 -14.12
C GLY A 550 14.72 -9.16 -13.05
N VAL A 551 15.03 -9.42 -11.77
CA VAL A 551 14.10 -9.10 -10.67
C VAL A 551 13.80 -7.60 -10.64
N PHE A 552 14.82 -6.77 -10.86
CA PHE A 552 14.70 -5.33 -11.03
C PHE A 552 14.89 -4.94 -12.51
N ASP A 553 14.12 -3.96 -12.98
CA ASP A 553 14.23 -3.38 -14.32
C ASP A 553 15.47 -2.49 -14.50
N ALA A 554 16.01 -1.99 -13.38
CA ALA A 554 17.29 -1.31 -13.31
C ALA A 554 17.84 -1.34 -11.87
N VAL A 555 19.13 -1.08 -11.74
CA VAL A 555 19.85 -1.05 -10.45
C VAL A 555 20.54 0.30 -10.25
N LEU A 556 20.47 0.80 -9.01
CA LEU A 556 21.23 1.95 -8.51
C LEU A 556 22.25 1.44 -7.48
N ASP A 557 23.55 1.66 -7.73
CA ASP A 557 24.62 1.20 -6.84
C ASP A 557 24.93 2.25 -5.77
N PHE A 558 23.97 2.48 -4.89
CA PHE A 558 24.09 3.41 -3.76
C PHE A 558 25.20 3.04 -2.77
N ASP A 559 25.55 1.76 -2.64
CA ASP A 559 26.69 1.29 -1.85
C ASP A 559 27.99 1.89 -2.40
N ALA A 560 28.23 1.76 -3.72
CA ALA A 560 29.42 2.31 -4.35
C ALA A 560 29.50 3.84 -4.28
N VAL A 561 28.36 4.52 -4.20
CA VAL A 561 28.30 5.99 -4.13
C VAL A 561 28.78 6.51 -2.77
N VAL A 562 28.38 5.86 -1.68
CA VAL A 562 28.64 6.40 -0.33
C VAL A 562 29.74 5.69 0.44
N ARG A 563 30.21 4.52 0.00
CA ARG A 563 31.26 3.78 0.72
C ARG A 563 32.60 4.50 0.70
N ASP A 564 33.35 4.35 1.78
CA ASP A 564 34.74 4.76 1.85
C ASP A 564 35.59 3.84 0.94
N PRO A 565 36.37 4.37 -0.02
CA PRO A 565 37.21 3.55 -0.88
C PRO A 565 38.34 2.83 -0.14
N GLU A 566 38.81 3.36 1.00
CA GLU A 566 39.83 2.72 1.84
C GLU A 566 39.21 1.75 2.86
N HIS A 567 37.95 1.98 3.23
CA HIS A 567 37.19 1.12 4.16
C HIS A 567 35.77 0.80 3.63
N PRO A 568 35.61 -0.10 2.64
CA PRO A 568 34.35 -0.27 1.90
C PRO A 568 33.11 -0.69 2.71
N ALA A 569 33.29 -1.16 3.94
CA ALA A 569 32.19 -1.49 4.86
C ALA A 569 31.69 -0.26 5.65
N ARG A 570 32.32 0.91 5.50
CA ARG A 570 31.96 2.19 6.13
C ARG A 570 31.42 3.20 5.12
N ILE A 571 30.59 4.12 5.61
CA ILE A 571 30.23 5.33 4.86
C ILE A 571 31.46 6.25 4.83
N LEU A 572 31.77 6.82 3.68
CA LEU A 572 32.82 7.83 3.52
C LEU A 572 32.58 8.97 4.52
N PRO A 573 33.58 9.41 5.30
CA PRO A 573 33.39 10.43 6.33
C PRO A 573 32.75 11.74 5.84
N ALA A 574 32.96 12.12 4.57
CA ALA A 574 32.34 13.30 3.97
C ALA A 574 30.82 13.16 3.76
N TYR A 575 30.30 11.93 3.75
CA TYR A 575 28.90 11.59 3.57
C TYR A 575 28.24 11.09 4.85
N ASP A 576 29.02 10.60 5.82
CA ASP A 576 28.51 10.09 7.09
C ASP A 576 27.95 11.23 7.96
N SER A 577 26.79 11.00 8.56
CA SER A 577 26.22 11.91 9.57
C SER A 577 26.94 11.85 10.92
N GLY A 578 27.85 10.88 11.09
CA GLY A 578 28.57 10.57 12.32
C GLY A 578 27.92 9.46 13.15
N ASP A 579 26.80 8.89 12.71
CA ASP A 579 26.20 7.70 13.33
C ASP A 579 26.54 6.39 12.63
N HIS A 580 27.32 6.47 11.55
CA HIS A 580 27.79 5.32 10.77
C HIS A 580 26.69 4.51 10.10
N LEU A 581 25.47 5.03 9.99
CA LEU A 581 24.33 4.37 9.35
C LEU A 581 23.64 5.27 8.33
N HIS A 582 23.42 6.52 8.70
CA HIS A 582 22.70 7.47 7.89
C HIS A 582 23.68 8.42 7.20
N PRO A 583 23.60 8.55 5.87
CA PRO A 583 24.24 9.66 5.20
C PRO A 583 23.65 11.00 5.67
N GLY A 584 24.49 12.00 5.89
CA GLY A 584 24.05 13.40 6.07
C GLY A 584 23.64 14.05 4.74
N ASP A 585 23.35 15.36 4.75
CA ASP A 585 22.93 16.13 3.57
C ASP A 585 23.80 15.87 2.33
N ALA A 586 25.13 15.84 2.50
CA ALA A 586 26.08 15.63 1.40
C ALA A 586 25.95 14.22 0.80
N GLY A 587 25.79 13.19 1.64
CA GLY A 587 25.60 11.81 1.21
C GLY A 587 24.24 11.58 0.56
N LEU A 588 23.15 12.11 1.14
CA LEU A 588 21.81 12.04 0.55
C LEU A 588 21.75 12.72 -0.82
N ARG A 589 22.44 13.86 -0.98
CA ARG A 589 22.63 14.51 -2.28
C ARG A 589 23.43 13.63 -3.24
N ALA A 590 24.55 13.04 -2.81
CA ALA A 590 25.36 12.17 -3.65
C ALA A 590 24.55 10.97 -4.19
N LEU A 591 23.72 10.35 -3.33
CA LEU A 591 22.80 9.29 -3.73
C LEU A 591 21.86 9.78 -4.85
N ALA A 592 21.18 10.91 -4.64
CA ALA A 592 20.27 11.46 -5.63
C ALA A 592 20.99 11.85 -6.93
N ASP A 593 22.15 12.49 -6.87
CA ASP A 593 22.93 12.95 -8.03
C ASP A 593 23.46 11.75 -8.86
N SER A 594 23.70 10.59 -8.24
CA SER A 594 24.15 9.37 -8.91
C SER A 594 23.08 8.69 -9.80
N ILE A 595 21.80 9.04 -9.62
CA ILE A 595 20.70 8.40 -10.35
C ILE A 595 20.73 8.83 -11.82
N ASP A 596 20.97 7.88 -12.73
CA ASP A 596 20.66 8.07 -14.15
C ASP A 596 19.13 8.10 -14.32
N LEU A 597 18.58 9.28 -14.60
CA LEU A 597 17.14 9.50 -14.63
C LEU A 597 16.42 8.65 -15.69
N ARG A 598 17.13 8.20 -16.74
CA ARG A 598 16.56 7.29 -17.76
C ARG A 598 16.23 5.92 -17.19
N LYS A 599 16.89 5.50 -16.10
CA LYS A 599 16.54 4.27 -15.37
C LYS A 599 15.17 4.37 -14.69
N LEU A 600 14.58 5.56 -14.58
CA LEU A 600 13.26 5.76 -13.99
C LEU A 600 12.11 5.72 -15.00
N VAL A 601 12.41 5.65 -16.31
CA VAL A 601 11.42 5.58 -17.39
C VAL A 601 11.34 4.14 -17.91
N GLY A 602 10.13 3.65 -18.19
CA GLY A 602 9.87 2.29 -18.67
C GLY A 602 8.97 2.27 -19.89
#